data_AF-A0A494ZWC8-F1
#
_entry.id   AF-A0A494ZWC8-F1
#
_cell.length_a   1.000
_cell.length_b   1.000
_cell.length_c   1.000
_cell.angle_alpha   90.00
_cell.angle_beta   90.00
_cell.angle_gamma   90.00
#
_symmetry.space_group_name_H-M   'P 1'
#
loop_
_entity.id
_entity.type
_entity.pdbx_description
1 polymer ?
#
loop_
_entity_poly.entity_id
_entity_poly.type
_entity_poly.pdbx_seq_one_letter_code
_entity_poly.pdbx_strand_id
1 'polypeptide(L)'
;MILADKITEERKKNGWSQEELANQLGVSRQAVSKWESAGAVPDLQRILQMSELFGVSTDYLLKDEMQAENITYHESTESYAEPLKKVTMENANEFLDMKRNGSKVVANATSMCILSPILLIVLVTMAEDSVFHVSESLATVFGCVFLLGMVAAAVFLFITYGMSESHMEHFEKECFETEYGVSGMVREKKDSYEPIFIRGTAVGVVLCILAVIPTIIAESMEASDYYCGLSVGLLLFILAIGVNLLVRVGMVKSSYDTLLQEGEYTKEEKLFKKKTDTFSGVYWCLTTAIYLAWSFWTMSWDITWIVWPVAGVLFAALLGVVKMVLKNGSETQHYI
;
A
#
# COMPACT_ATOMS: atom_id res chain seq x y z
N MET A 1 -15.05 1.11 -43.05
CA MET A 1 -15.68 2.12 -43.94
C MET A 1 -15.20 3.50 -43.56
N ILE A 2 -14.96 4.39 -44.53
CA ILE A 2 -14.62 5.80 -44.25
C ILE A 2 -15.87 6.68 -44.16
N LEU A 3 -15.77 7.88 -43.58
CA LEU A 3 -16.89 8.83 -43.44
C LEU A 3 -17.70 9.03 -44.73
N ALA A 4 -17.04 9.13 -45.88
CA ALA A 4 -17.69 9.27 -47.19
C ALA A 4 -18.61 8.09 -47.53
N ASP A 5 -18.19 6.87 -47.20
CA ASP A 5 -18.97 5.64 -47.41
C ASP A 5 -20.20 5.62 -46.50
N LYS A 6 -20.02 6.02 -45.23
CA LYS A 6 -21.08 6.03 -44.22
C LYS A 6 -22.18 7.05 -44.54
N ILE A 7 -21.80 8.24 -45.00
CA ILE A 7 -22.76 9.25 -45.50
C ILE A 7 -23.55 8.70 -46.69
N THR A 8 -22.87 8.02 -47.62
CA THR A 8 -23.52 7.44 -48.80
C THR A 8 -24.47 6.30 -48.43
N GLU A 9 -24.08 5.45 -47.48
CA GLU A 9 -24.88 4.33 -47.00
C GLU A 9 -26.15 4.81 -46.28
N GLU A 10 -26.01 5.70 -45.29
CA GLU A 10 -27.15 6.20 -44.53
C GLU A 10 -28.11 7.03 -45.41
N ARG A 11 -27.60 7.79 -46.40
CA ARG A 11 -28.45 8.45 -47.39
C ARG A 11 -29.28 7.43 -48.19
N LYS A 12 -28.65 6.37 -48.68
CA LYS A 12 -29.33 5.33 -49.49
C LYS A 12 -30.33 4.53 -48.66
N LYS A 13 -30.01 4.24 -47.40
CA LYS A 13 -30.88 3.53 -46.46
C LYS A 13 -32.16 4.31 -46.15
N ASN A 14 -32.06 5.64 -46.09
CA ASN A 14 -33.21 6.53 -45.96
C ASN A 14 -33.90 6.85 -47.30
N GLY A 15 -33.41 6.30 -48.41
CA GLY A 15 -34.00 6.47 -49.74
C GLY A 15 -33.83 7.87 -50.36
N TRP A 16 -32.94 8.70 -49.82
CA TRP A 16 -32.80 10.09 -50.25
C TRP A 16 -31.90 10.27 -51.46
N SER A 17 -32.20 11.25 -52.31
CA SER A 17 -31.26 11.76 -53.31
C SER A 17 -30.21 12.67 -52.66
N GLN A 18 -29.07 12.91 -53.35
CA GLN A 18 -28.06 13.86 -52.86
C GLN A 18 -28.64 15.29 -52.72
N GLU A 19 -29.64 15.62 -53.51
CA GLU A 19 -30.33 16.92 -53.46
C GLU A 19 -31.25 17.02 -52.24
N GLU A 20 -31.95 15.93 -51.91
CA GLU A 20 -32.78 15.85 -50.71
C GLU A 20 -31.95 15.93 -49.43
N LEU A 21 -30.83 15.20 -49.35
CA LEU A 21 -29.91 15.32 -48.21
C LEU A 21 -29.33 16.73 -48.10
N ALA A 22 -29.01 17.38 -49.22
CA ALA A 22 -28.53 18.76 -49.24
C ALA A 22 -29.60 19.75 -48.72
N ASN A 23 -30.86 19.55 -49.10
CA ASN A 23 -31.99 20.36 -48.62
C ASN A 23 -32.22 20.18 -47.11
N GLN A 24 -32.16 18.94 -46.59
CA GLN A 24 -32.32 18.66 -45.16
C GLN A 24 -31.19 19.29 -44.32
N LEU A 25 -29.97 19.30 -44.85
CA LEU A 25 -28.81 19.89 -44.19
C LEU A 25 -28.65 21.40 -44.47
N GLY A 26 -29.46 22.00 -45.34
CA GLY A 26 -29.33 23.41 -45.71
C GLY A 26 -27.98 23.74 -46.37
N VAL A 27 -27.48 22.85 -47.24
CA VAL A 27 -26.23 23.01 -47.99
C VAL A 27 -26.46 22.82 -49.49
N SER A 28 -25.44 23.11 -50.32
CA SER A 28 -25.54 22.84 -51.75
C SER A 28 -25.38 21.35 -52.06
N ARG A 29 -26.06 20.86 -53.10
CA ARG A 29 -25.86 19.48 -53.61
C ARG A 29 -24.39 19.17 -53.92
N GLN A 30 -23.63 20.18 -54.36
CA GLN A 30 -22.20 20.06 -54.63
C GLN A 30 -21.38 19.75 -53.37
N ALA A 31 -21.77 20.28 -52.20
CA ALA A 31 -21.12 19.98 -50.93
C ALA A 31 -21.29 18.50 -50.56
N VAL A 32 -22.54 17.99 -50.64
CA VAL A 32 -22.85 16.58 -50.39
C VAL A 32 -22.10 15.65 -51.34
N SER A 33 -22.04 15.99 -52.63
CA SER A 33 -21.29 15.22 -53.64
C SER A 33 -19.79 15.16 -53.31
N LYS A 34 -19.20 16.26 -52.82
CA LYS A 34 -17.79 16.28 -52.38
C LYS A 34 -17.56 15.46 -51.11
N TRP A 35 -18.52 15.42 -50.19
CA TRP A 35 -18.42 14.59 -48.98
C TRP A 35 -18.51 13.09 -49.31
N GLU A 36 -19.46 12.69 -50.16
CA GLU A 36 -19.62 11.28 -50.59
C GLU A 36 -18.48 10.78 -51.47
N SER A 37 -17.72 11.68 -52.12
CA SER A 37 -16.53 11.33 -52.93
C SER A 37 -15.20 11.52 -52.19
N ALA A 38 -15.23 11.80 -50.88
CA ALA A 38 -14.07 12.14 -50.05
C ALA A 38 -13.24 13.34 -50.55
N GLY A 39 -13.79 14.18 -51.45
CA GLY A 39 -13.14 15.39 -51.97
C GLY A 39 -13.18 16.59 -51.03
N ALA A 40 -14.02 16.53 -49.98
CA ALA A 40 -14.03 17.47 -48.86
C ALA A 40 -14.58 16.78 -47.61
N VAL A 41 -14.23 17.28 -46.42
CA VAL A 41 -14.76 16.79 -45.14
C VAL A 41 -15.83 17.77 -44.64
N PRO A 42 -17.02 17.30 -44.19
CA PRO A 42 -18.00 18.16 -43.54
C PRO A 42 -17.43 18.78 -42.25
N ASP A 43 -17.86 19.99 -41.91
CA ASP A 43 -17.50 20.57 -40.60
C ASP A 43 -18.24 19.86 -39.44
N LEU A 44 -17.79 20.13 -38.21
CA LEU A 44 -18.36 19.52 -37.01
C LEU A 44 -19.87 19.77 -36.86
N GLN A 45 -20.35 20.95 -37.25
CA GLN A 45 -21.77 21.28 -37.18
C GLN A 45 -22.58 20.42 -38.15
N ARG A 46 -22.06 20.16 -39.35
CA ARG A 46 -22.70 19.26 -40.33
C ARG A 46 -22.67 17.81 -39.89
N ILE A 47 -21.61 17.37 -39.23
CA ILE A 47 -21.53 16.01 -38.66
C ILE A 47 -22.59 15.80 -37.57
N LEU A 48 -22.81 16.79 -36.70
CA LEU A 48 -23.87 16.75 -35.69
C LEU A 48 -25.26 16.70 -36.32
N GLN A 49 -25.52 17.55 -37.32
CA GLN A 49 -26.80 17.54 -38.05
C GLN A 49 -27.04 16.22 -38.79
N MET A 50 -26.00 15.62 -39.38
CA MET A 50 -26.09 14.31 -40.01
C MET A 50 -26.37 13.20 -38.99
N SER A 51 -25.74 13.25 -37.81
CA SER A 51 -25.97 12.30 -36.72
C SER A 51 -27.44 12.31 -36.28
N GLU A 52 -28.02 13.50 -36.09
CA GLU A 52 -29.44 13.67 -35.76
C GLU A 52 -30.35 13.22 -36.92
N LEU A 53 -30.02 13.59 -38.16
CA LEU A 53 -30.84 13.30 -39.34
C LEU A 53 -30.87 11.79 -39.69
N PHE A 54 -29.75 11.10 -39.53
CA PHE A 54 -29.63 9.66 -39.80
C PHE A 54 -29.97 8.79 -38.58
N GLY A 55 -30.08 9.37 -37.38
CA GLY A 55 -30.33 8.63 -36.14
C GLY A 55 -29.17 7.74 -35.70
N VAL A 56 -27.94 8.11 -36.07
CA VAL A 56 -26.70 7.38 -35.74
C VAL A 56 -25.82 8.25 -34.85
N SER A 57 -24.90 7.65 -34.08
CA SER A 57 -23.95 8.43 -33.28
C SER A 57 -22.94 9.16 -34.17
N THR A 58 -22.44 10.31 -33.73
CA THR A 58 -21.29 10.98 -34.36
C THR A 58 -20.05 10.09 -34.39
N ASP A 59 -19.90 9.22 -33.39
CA ASP A 59 -18.86 8.21 -33.31
C ASP A 59 -18.94 7.20 -34.47
N TYR A 60 -20.15 6.74 -34.81
CA TYR A 60 -20.35 5.92 -36.00
C TYR A 60 -19.93 6.67 -37.27
N LEU A 61 -20.27 7.95 -37.43
CA LEU A 61 -19.87 8.70 -38.62
C LEU A 61 -18.35 8.92 -38.72
N LEU A 62 -17.67 9.15 -37.58
CA LEU A 62 -16.27 9.58 -37.55
C LEU A 62 -15.23 8.47 -37.39
N LYS A 63 -15.58 7.33 -36.78
CA LYS A 63 -14.61 6.23 -36.59
C LYS A 63 -14.43 5.44 -37.88
N ASP A 64 -13.22 5.41 -38.41
CA ASP A 64 -12.89 4.52 -39.52
C ASP A 64 -12.70 3.09 -38.99
N GLU A 65 -13.51 2.14 -39.48
CA GLU A 65 -13.39 0.72 -39.08
C GLU A 65 -12.09 0.04 -39.58
N MET A 66 -11.26 0.76 -40.36
CA MET A 66 -10.00 0.26 -40.89
C MET A 66 -8.77 0.57 -40.02
N GLN A 67 -8.93 1.24 -38.87
CA GLN A 67 -7.87 1.37 -37.87
C GLN A 67 -8.29 0.68 -36.57
N ALA A 68 -8.11 -0.64 -36.55
CA ALA A 68 -8.01 -1.39 -35.30
C ALA A 68 -6.64 -1.13 -34.67
N GLU A 69 -6.43 0.09 -34.19
CA GLU A 69 -5.40 0.39 -33.20
C GLU A 69 -6.07 0.85 -31.91
N ASN A 70 -5.67 0.16 -30.83
CA ASN A 70 -6.15 0.27 -29.47
C ASN A 70 -6.40 1.70 -28.99
N ILE A 71 -7.64 2.16 -29.06
CA ILE A 71 -8.13 3.28 -28.26
C ILE A 71 -9.53 2.91 -27.74
N THR A 72 -9.57 2.30 -26.57
CA THR A 72 -10.82 2.06 -25.83
C THR A 72 -11.19 3.35 -25.10
N TYR A 73 -12.20 4.08 -25.60
CA TYR A 73 -12.91 5.09 -24.82
C TYR A 73 -14.22 4.49 -24.30
N HIS A 74 -14.38 4.68 -22.99
CA HIS A 74 -15.51 4.35 -22.11
C HIS A 74 -16.91 4.45 -22.75
N GLU A 75 -17.66 3.36 -22.67
CA GLU A 75 -19.11 3.43 -22.51
C GLU A 75 -19.43 3.63 -21.02
N SER A 76 -19.99 4.79 -20.71
CA SER A 76 -20.56 5.12 -19.42
C SER A 76 -21.89 4.39 -19.24
N THR A 77 -21.85 3.24 -18.58
CA THR A 77 -22.98 2.80 -17.75
C THR A 77 -22.59 3.07 -16.31
N GLU A 78 -23.44 3.80 -15.59
CA GLU A 78 -23.23 4.24 -14.21
C GLU A 78 -22.87 3.08 -13.28
N SER A 79 -21.60 3.00 -12.92
CA SER A 79 -21.13 2.40 -11.67
C SER A 79 -19.90 3.20 -11.25
N TYR A 80 -19.95 3.81 -10.07
CA TYR A 80 -18.87 4.58 -9.45
C TYR A 80 -17.68 3.67 -9.03
N ALA A 81 -17.24 2.77 -9.90
CA ALA A 81 -15.98 2.08 -9.77
C ALA A 81 -14.93 2.95 -10.48
N GLU A 82 -14.13 3.69 -9.71
CA GLU A 82 -12.90 4.31 -10.21
C GLU A 82 -12.15 3.30 -11.10
N PRO A 83 -11.64 3.70 -12.28
CA PRO A 83 -10.89 2.78 -13.12
C PRO A 83 -9.69 2.27 -12.32
N LEU A 84 -9.72 0.99 -11.97
CA LEU A 84 -8.66 0.35 -11.20
C LEU A 84 -7.33 0.58 -11.94
N LYS A 85 -6.41 1.29 -11.28
CA LYS A 85 -5.09 1.60 -11.84
C LYS A 85 -4.42 0.29 -12.26
N LYS A 86 -4.17 0.09 -13.56
CA LYS A 86 -3.54 -1.12 -14.05
C LYS A 86 -2.06 -1.12 -13.68
N VAL A 87 -1.62 -2.22 -13.07
CA VAL A 87 -0.21 -2.41 -12.70
C VAL A 87 0.50 -3.06 -13.86
N THR A 88 1.40 -2.28 -14.48
CA THR A 88 2.29 -2.74 -15.55
C THR A 88 3.44 -3.57 -14.98
N MET A 89 4.10 -4.34 -15.85
CA MET A 89 5.33 -5.07 -15.48
C MET A 89 6.44 -4.15 -14.94
N GLU A 90 6.55 -2.94 -15.49
CA GLU A 90 7.54 -1.95 -15.07
C GLU A 90 7.25 -1.46 -13.65
N ASN A 91 6.02 -1.00 -13.39
CA ASN A 91 5.60 -0.52 -12.07
C ASN A 91 5.72 -1.63 -11.00
N ALA A 92 5.39 -2.87 -11.35
CA ALA A 92 5.53 -4.02 -10.46
C ALA A 92 7.00 -4.28 -10.09
N ASN A 93 7.91 -4.27 -11.07
CA ASN A 93 9.33 -4.47 -10.80
C ASN A 93 9.94 -3.31 -10.01
N GLU A 94 9.56 -2.06 -10.31
CA GLU A 94 10.01 -0.89 -9.56
C GLU A 94 9.60 -0.98 -8.08
N PHE A 95 8.36 -1.38 -7.80
CA PHE A 95 7.89 -1.62 -6.44
C PHE A 95 8.67 -2.73 -5.73
N LEU A 96 8.89 -3.87 -6.40
CA LEU A 96 9.64 -4.99 -5.83
C LEU A 96 11.10 -4.60 -5.53
N ASP A 97 11.76 -3.88 -6.43
CA ASP A 97 13.15 -3.44 -6.26
C ASP A 97 13.28 -2.38 -5.17
N MET A 98 12.34 -1.43 -5.11
CA MET A 98 12.23 -0.46 -4.02
C MET A 98 12.11 -1.17 -2.67
N LYS A 99 11.18 -2.12 -2.51
CA LYS A 99 10.99 -2.88 -1.27
C LYS A 99 12.21 -3.74 -0.93
N ARG A 100 12.86 -4.35 -1.93
CA ARG A 100 14.06 -5.17 -1.75
C ARG A 100 15.28 -4.35 -1.30
N ASN A 101 15.46 -3.15 -1.83
CA ASN A 101 16.54 -2.26 -1.40
C ASN A 101 16.21 -1.60 -0.06
N GLY A 102 14.94 -1.21 0.11
CA GLY A 102 14.38 -0.69 1.35
C GLY A 102 14.53 -1.62 2.54
N SER A 103 14.33 -2.93 2.33
CA SER A 103 14.44 -3.92 3.39
C SER A 103 15.81 -3.93 4.06
N LYS A 104 16.89 -3.63 3.32
CA LYS A 104 18.25 -3.50 3.89
C LYS A 104 18.37 -2.26 4.77
N VAL A 105 17.81 -1.13 4.31
CA VAL A 105 17.85 0.14 5.04
C VAL A 105 17.06 0.02 6.34
N VAL A 106 15.80 -0.43 6.25
CA VAL A 106 14.91 -0.63 7.40
C VAL A 106 15.52 -1.62 8.40
N ALA A 107 16.00 -2.77 7.93
CA ALA A 107 16.61 -3.75 8.83
C ALA A 107 17.87 -3.23 9.54
N ASN A 108 18.74 -2.52 8.82
CA ASN A 108 19.95 -1.95 9.42
C ASN A 108 19.60 -0.85 10.42
N ALA A 109 18.63 0.02 10.12
CA ALA A 109 18.15 1.03 11.06
C ALA A 109 17.58 0.38 12.34
N THR A 110 16.76 -0.68 12.20
CA THR A 110 16.26 -1.45 13.36
C THR A 110 17.40 -2.05 14.19
N SER A 111 18.41 -2.64 13.53
CA SER A 111 19.58 -3.16 14.24
C SER A 111 20.36 -2.06 14.95
N MET A 112 20.52 -0.87 14.37
CA MET A 112 21.17 0.27 15.03
C MET A 112 20.43 0.68 16.31
N CYS A 113 19.10 0.70 16.29
CA CYS A 113 18.30 0.95 17.49
C CYS A 113 18.55 -0.11 18.59
N ILE A 114 18.61 -1.39 18.23
CA ILE A 114 18.84 -2.50 19.18
C ILE A 114 20.28 -2.47 19.74
N LEU A 115 21.26 -2.14 18.90
CA LEU A 115 22.66 -2.03 19.30
C LEU A 115 22.95 -0.76 20.13
N SER A 116 22.10 0.27 20.05
CA SER A 116 22.30 1.57 20.70
C SER A 116 22.57 1.54 22.20
N PRO A 117 21.90 0.69 23.01
CA PRO A 117 22.12 0.68 24.44
C PRO A 117 23.37 -0.11 24.85
N ILE A 118 23.98 -0.91 23.97
CA ILE A 118 25.08 -1.82 24.33
C ILE A 118 26.25 -1.06 24.94
N LEU A 119 26.68 0.05 24.31
CA LEU A 119 27.80 0.83 24.82
C LEU A 119 27.48 1.44 26.17
N LEU A 120 26.27 1.96 26.36
CA LEU A 120 25.83 2.53 27.63
C LEU A 120 25.86 1.47 28.75
N ILE A 121 25.27 0.29 28.50
CA ILE A 121 25.21 -0.80 29.47
C ILE A 121 26.62 -1.23 29.87
N VAL A 122 27.50 -1.48 28.90
CA VAL A 122 28.88 -1.93 29.16
C VAL A 122 29.69 -0.87 29.90
N LEU A 123 29.56 0.41 29.54
CA LEU A 123 30.30 1.48 30.21
C LEU A 123 29.84 1.70 31.66
N VAL A 124 28.53 1.60 31.92
CA VAL A 124 27.96 1.75 33.28
C VAL A 124 28.42 0.60 34.17
N THR A 125 28.26 -0.66 33.74
CA THR A 125 28.67 -1.81 34.56
C THR A 125 30.18 -1.90 34.75
N MET A 126 30.96 -1.41 33.78
CA MET A 126 32.42 -1.29 33.92
C MET A 126 32.84 -0.21 34.92
N ALA A 127 32.06 0.88 35.06
CA ALA A 127 32.33 1.94 36.02
C ALA A 127 32.01 1.51 37.47
N GLU A 128 30.96 0.69 37.66
CA GLU A 128 30.58 0.11 38.96
C GLU A 128 31.68 -0.81 39.51
N ASP A 129 32.24 -1.68 38.65
CA ASP A 129 33.24 -2.68 39.06
C ASP A 129 34.66 -2.08 39.24
N SER A 130 34.80 -0.73 39.17
CA SER A 130 36.05 0.04 39.35
C SER A 130 37.23 -0.41 38.48
N VAL A 131 36.98 -1.14 37.39
CA VAL A 131 38.01 -1.73 36.52
C VAL A 131 38.83 -0.64 35.81
N PHE A 132 38.23 0.53 35.58
CA PHE A 132 38.91 1.73 35.09
C PHE A 132 38.58 2.93 35.98
N HIS A 133 39.50 3.90 36.10
CA HIS A 133 39.31 5.17 36.83
C HIS A 133 38.32 6.15 36.14
N VAL A 134 37.30 5.64 35.46
CA VAL A 134 36.27 6.45 34.81
C VAL A 134 35.16 6.70 35.82
N SER A 135 34.75 7.96 35.99
CA SER A 135 33.61 8.27 36.86
C SER A 135 32.31 7.77 36.24
N GLU A 136 31.44 7.21 37.06
CA GLU A 136 30.10 6.71 36.69
C GLU A 136 29.29 7.76 35.90
N SER A 137 29.36 9.02 36.34
CA SER A 137 28.70 10.15 35.67
C SER A 137 29.21 10.37 34.25
N LEU A 138 30.52 10.19 34.02
CA LEU A 138 31.13 10.36 32.69
C LEU A 138 30.76 9.21 31.75
N ALA A 139 30.81 7.97 32.25
CA ALA A 139 30.39 6.77 31.52
C ALA A 139 28.93 6.87 31.05
N THR A 140 28.04 7.29 31.95
CA THR A 140 26.62 7.50 31.65
C THR A 140 26.41 8.56 30.59
N VAL A 141 27.08 9.72 30.71
CA VAL A 141 26.94 10.81 29.72
C VAL A 141 27.43 10.38 28.34
N PHE A 142 28.61 9.75 28.23
CA PHE A 142 29.12 9.27 26.95
C PHE A 142 28.23 8.19 26.33
N GLY A 143 27.76 7.23 27.14
CA GLY A 143 26.85 6.19 26.70
C GLY A 143 25.53 6.76 26.18
N CYS A 144 24.94 7.73 26.89
CA CYS A 144 23.71 8.40 26.47
C CYS A 144 23.88 9.18 25.17
N VAL A 145 24.98 9.93 25.01
CA VAL A 145 25.26 10.67 23.77
C VAL A 145 25.40 9.72 22.58
N PHE A 146 26.10 8.59 22.76
CA PHE A 146 26.24 7.58 21.72
C PHE A 146 24.90 6.90 21.37
N LEU A 147 24.12 6.51 22.39
CA LEU A 147 22.79 5.92 22.23
C LEU A 147 21.89 6.85 21.42
N LEU A 148 21.75 8.10 21.86
CA LEU A 148 20.90 9.09 21.18
C LEU A 148 21.39 9.40 19.77
N GLY A 149 22.72 9.45 19.56
CA GLY A 149 23.31 9.64 18.23
C GLY A 149 22.97 8.51 17.26
N MET A 150 23.09 7.25 17.69
CA MET A 150 22.74 6.10 16.85
C MET A 150 21.23 6.00 16.58
N VAL A 151 20.40 6.30 17.58
CA VAL A 151 18.94 6.34 17.41
C VAL A 151 18.54 7.46 16.44
N ALA A 152 19.14 8.65 16.54
CA ALA A 152 18.88 9.75 15.61
C ALA A 152 19.25 9.37 14.17
N ALA A 153 20.38 8.69 13.96
CA ALA A 153 20.77 8.17 12.66
C ALA A 153 19.80 7.11 12.12
N ALA A 154 19.34 6.19 12.97
CA ALA A 154 18.34 5.19 12.59
C ALA A 154 17.00 5.82 12.20
N VAL A 155 16.52 6.80 12.99
CA VAL A 155 15.29 7.55 12.68
C VAL A 155 15.41 8.31 11.37
N PHE A 156 16.57 8.91 11.08
CA PHE A 156 16.82 9.55 9.78
C PHE A 156 16.70 8.56 8.61
N LEU A 157 17.23 7.35 8.75
CA LEU A 157 17.09 6.29 7.75
C LEU A 157 15.62 5.85 7.58
N PHE A 158 14.86 5.74 8.67
CA PHE A 158 13.43 5.42 8.60
C PHE A 158 12.62 6.51 7.91
N ILE A 159 12.90 7.79 8.20
CA ILE A 159 12.18 8.91 7.59
C ILE A 159 12.49 8.97 6.08
N THR A 160 13.77 8.90 5.71
CA THR A 160 14.16 8.97 4.29
C THR A 160 13.59 7.80 3.48
N TYR A 161 13.59 6.59 4.06
CA TYR A 161 12.93 5.44 3.45
C TYR A 161 11.41 5.59 3.38
N GLY A 162 10.76 5.96 4.49
CA GLY A 162 9.31 6.10 4.56
C GLY A 162 8.77 7.18 3.61
N MET A 163 9.52 8.26 3.39
CA MET A 163 9.18 9.25 2.36
C MET A 163 9.23 8.65 0.94
N SER A 164 10.24 7.84 0.63
CA SER A 164 10.32 7.13 -0.65
C SER A 164 9.19 6.09 -0.82
N GLU A 165 8.86 5.37 0.24
CA GLU A 165 7.80 4.36 0.25
C GLU A 165 6.41 4.98 0.05
N SER A 166 6.19 6.19 0.58
CA SER A 166 4.90 6.88 0.48
C SER A 166 4.42 7.10 -0.96
N HIS A 167 5.34 7.25 -1.92
CA HIS A 167 5.00 7.39 -3.34
C HIS A 167 4.32 6.12 -3.91
N MET A 168 4.66 4.95 -3.37
CA MET A 168 4.16 3.65 -3.82
C MET A 168 3.10 3.07 -2.86
N GLU A 169 2.62 3.88 -1.90
CA GLU A 169 1.65 3.45 -0.89
C GLU A 169 0.30 3.01 -1.50
N HIS A 170 0.01 3.47 -2.71
CA HIS A 170 -1.18 3.06 -3.46
C HIS A 170 -1.25 1.54 -3.66
N PHE A 171 -0.12 0.84 -3.76
CA PHE A 171 -0.11 -0.63 -3.87
C PHE A 171 -0.61 -1.33 -2.59
N GLU A 172 -0.42 -0.71 -1.43
CA GLU A 172 -0.84 -1.26 -0.14
C GLU A 172 -2.27 -0.88 0.22
N LYS A 173 -2.71 0.33 -0.15
CA LYS A 173 -4.00 0.87 0.26
C LYS A 173 -5.12 0.70 -0.76
N GLU A 174 -4.78 0.67 -2.05
CA GLU A 174 -5.78 0.67 -3.12
C GLU A 174 -5.93 -0.73 -3.73
N CYS A 175 -7.14 -0.99 -4.23
CA CYS A 175 -7.40 -2.13 -5.09
C CYS A 175 -6.90 -1.78 -6.50
N PHE A 176 -6.24 -2.73 -7.15
CA PHE A 176 -5.76 -2.55 -8.52
C PHE A 176 -5.97 -3.83 -9.34
N GLU A 177 -5.84 -3.70 -10.65
CA GLU A 177 -5.79 -4.84 -11.58
C GLU A 177 -4.38 -5.01 -12.10
N THR A 178 -3.89 -6.24 -12.14
CA THR A 178 -2.59 -6.55 -12.72
C THR A 178 -2.74 -6.80 -14.22
N GLU A 179 -1.84 -6.25 -15.04
CA GLU A 179 -1.76 -6.62 -16.45
C GLU A 179 -1.50 -8.12 -16.65
N TYR A 180 -1.86 -8.63 -17.83
CA TYR A 180 -1.65 -10.03 -18.18
C TYR A 180 -0.18 -10.43 -17.99
N GLY A 181 0.06 -11.52 -17.25
CA GLY A 181 1.39 -12.04 -16.96
C GLY A 181 2.05 -11.47 -15.70
N VAL A 182 1.67 -10.29 -15.19
CA VAL A 182 2.30 -9.68 -13.99
C VAL A 182 2.12 -10.59 -12.77
N SER A 183 0.89 -11.04 -12.52
CA SER A 183 0.59 -11.98 -11.43
C SER A 183 1.37 -13.30 -11.58
N GLY A 184 1.59 -13.77 -12.81
CA GLY A 184 2.41 -14.97 -13.06
C GLY A 184 3.88 -14.75 -12.71
N MET A 185 4.47 -13.65 -13.18
CA MET A 185 5.86 -13.26 -12.89
C MET A 185 6.10 -13.07 -11.38
N VAL A 186 5.19 -12.37 -10.69
CA VAL A 186 5.28 -12.14 -9.25
C VAL A 186 5.15 -13.45 -8.48
N ARG A 187 4.26 -14.35 -8.90
CA ARG A 187 4.10 -15.67 -8.29
C ARG A 187 5.34 -16.55 -8.45
N GLU A 188 5.96 -16.56 -9.63
CA GLU A 188 7.21 -17.28 -9.86
C GLU A 188 8.36 -16.74 -8.98
N LYS A 189 8.48 -15.40 -8.87
CA LYS A 189 9.44 -14.77 -7.97
C LYS A 189 9.15 -15.08 -6.49
N LYS A 190 7.87 -15.14 -6.09
CA LYS A 190 7.47 -15.51 -4.73
C LYS A 190 7.83 -16.96 -4.43
N ASP A 191 7.47 -17.89 -5.31
CA ASP A 191 7.72 -19.32 -5.11
C ASP A 191 9.22 -19.63 -5.04
N SER A 192 10.04 -18.95 -5.86
CA SER A 192 11.51 -19.06 -5.77
C SER A 192 12.10 -18.41 -4.51
N TYR A 193 11.43 -17.42 -3.92
CA TYR A 193 11.86 -16.77 -2.68
C TYR A 193 11.34 -17.47 -1.41
N GLU A 194 10.26 -18.23 -1.48
CA GLU A 194 9.65 -18.97 -0.36
C GLU A 194 10.66 -19.78 0.47
N PRO A 195 11.58 -20.58 -0.10
CA PRO A 195 12.56 -21.31 0.71
C PRO A 195 13.57 -20.38 1.42
N ILE A 196 13.89 -19.23 0.83
CA ILE A 196 14.76 -18.21 1.44
C ILE A 196 14.03 -17.55 2.61
N PHE A 197 12.75 -17.23 2.44
CA PHE A 197 11.90 -16.69 3.49
C PHE A 197 11.76 -17.66 4.68
N ILE A 198 11.45 -18.94 4.43
CA ILE A 198 11.31 -19.95 5.48
C ILE A 198 12.62 -20.13 6.26
N ARG A 199 13.74 -20.30 5.55
CA ARG A 199 15.06 -20.46 6.19
C ARG A 199 15.48 -19.21 6.97
N GLY A 200 15.28 -18.03 6.39
CA GLY A 200 15.60 -16.76 7.02
C GLY A 200 14.77 -16.53 8.29
N THR A 201 13.48 -16.81 8.23
CA THR A 201 12.58 -16.70 9.39
C THR A 201 12.94 -17.70 10.48
N ALA A 202 13.19 -18.96 10.13
CA ALA A 202 13.59 -19.98 11.10
C ALA A 202 14.92 -19.62 11.79
N VAL A 203 15.94 -19.21 11.02
CA VAL A 203 17.23 -18.79 11.59
C VAL A 203 17.08 -17.55 12.47
N GLY A 204 16.31 -16.55 12.04
CA GLY A 204 16.08 -15.33 12.80
C GLY A 204 15.39 -15.60 14.15
N VAL A 205 14.33 -16.41 14.14
CA VAL A 205 13.62 -16.81 15.37
C VAL A 205 14.51 -17.62 16.29
N VAL A 206 15.27 -18.59 15.77
CA VAL A 206 16.21 -19.39 16.58
C VAL A 206 17.28 -18.50 17.22
N LEU A 207 17.86 -17.55 16.48
CA LEU A 207 18.82 -16.61 17.05
C LEU A 207 18.20 -15.78 18.17
N CYS A 208 16.97 -15.30 18.01
CA CYS A 208 16.30 -14.54 19.07
C CYS A 208 16.03 -15.36 20.34
N ILE A 209 15.69 -16.65 20.20
CA ILE A 209 15.49 -17.55 21.34
C ILE A 209 16.84 -17.83 22.03
N LEU A 210 17.89 -18.12 21.26
CA LEU A 210 19.22 -18.42 21.79
C LEU A 210 19.93 -17.19 22.37
N ALA A 211 19.51 -15.97 22.02
CA ALA A 211 20.08 -14.72 22.52
C ALA A 211 20.00 -14.57 24.05
N VAL A 212 19.09 -15.29 24.72
CA VAL A 212 18.90 -15.26 26.17
C VAL A 212 19.87 -16.17 26.92
N ILE A 213 20.52 -17.12 26.25
CA ILE A 213 21.44 -18.08 26.89
C ILE A 213 22.61 -17.39 27.61
N PRO A 214 23.30 -16.40 27.02
CA PRO A 214 24.41 -15.73 27.72
C PRO A 214 24.02 -15.07 29.04
N THR A 215 22.82 -14.47 29.13
CA THR A 215 22.36 -13.81 30.35
C THR A 215 22.01 -14.83 31.44
N ILE A 216 21.37 -15.95 31.06
CA ILE A 216 21.09 -17.06 32.01
C ILE A 216 22.39 -17.63 32.57
N ILE A 217 23.41 -17.83 31.72
CA ILE A 217 24.70 -18.35 32.16
C ILE A 217 25.38 -17.36 33.12
N ALA A 218 25.43 -16.07 32.77
CA ALA A 218 26.06 -15.05 33.61
C ALA A 218 25.42 -14.96 35.00
N GLU A 219 24.08 -14.99 35.05
CA GLU A 219 23.33 -14.98 36.32
C GLU A 219 23.56 -16.26 37.13
N SER A 220 23.59 -17.43 36.48
CA SER A 220 23.81 -18.71 37.15
C SER A 220 25.22 -18.89 37.75
N MET A 221 26.19 -18.15 37.24
CA MET A 221 27.58 -18.20 37.69
C MET A 221 27.90 -17.19 38.80
N GLU A 222 26.90 -16.44 39.28
CA GLU A 222 27.08 -15.31 40.21
C GLU A 222 28.19 -14.35 39.73
N ALA A 223 28.21 -14.08 38.41
CA ALA A 223 29.25 -13.26 37.80
C ALA A 223 29.17 -11.80 38.26
N SER A 224 30.29 -11.06 38.20
CA SER A 224 30.30 -9.64 38.56
C SER A 224 29.39 -8.82 37.63
N ASP A 225 28.97 -7.64 38.11
CA ASP A 225 28.05 -6.75 37.40
C ASP A 225 28.59 -6.39 36.00
N TYR A 226 29.91 -6.29 35.84
CA TYR A 226 30.55 -6.12 34.53
C TYR A 226 30.24 -7.25 33.55
N TYR A 227 30.40 -8.52 33.96
CA TYR A 227 30.11 -9.68 33.11
C TYR A 227 28.61 -9.82 32.82
N CYS A 228 27.75 -9.46 33.79
CA CYS A 228 26.31 -9.35 33.57
C CYS A 228 26.01 -8.32 32.47
N GLY A 229 26.60 -7.12 32.53
CA GLY A 229 26.45 -6.10 31.49
C GLY A 229 26.95 -6.55 30.11
N LEU A 230 28.09 -7.25 30.05
CA LEU A 230 28.63 -7.84 28.80
C LEU A 230 27.67 -8.89 28.22
N SER A 231 27.06 -9.73 29.07
CA SER A 231 26.11 -10.76 28.66
C SER A 231 24.84 -10.15 28.06
N VAL A 232 24.32 -9.06 28.63
CA VAL A 232 23.19 -8.30 28.08
C VAL A 232 23.59 -7.62 26.76
N GLY A 233 24.81 -7.10 26.66
CA GLY A 233 25.35 -6.58 25.41
C GLY A 233 25.39 -7.64 24.29
N LEU A 234 25.83 -8.86 24.63
CA LEU A 234 25.85 -9.99 23.69
C LEU A 234 24.43 -10.42 23.29
N LEU A 235 23.49 -10.44 24.23
CA LEU A 235 22.07 -10.69 23.96
C LEU A 235 21.53 -9.69 22.93
N LEU A 236 21.73 -8.39 23.15
CA LEU A 236 21.27 -7.35 22.23
C LEU A 236 21.94 -7.45 20.85
N PHE A 237 23.20 -7.84 20.80
CA PHE A 237 23.91 -8.07 19.55
C PHE A 237 23.33 -9.24 18.74
N ILE A 238 23.06 -10.38 19.39
CA ILE A 238 22.43 -11.54 18.73
C ILE A 238 21.00 -11.19 18.30
N LEU A 239 20.23 -10.49 19.15
CA LEU A 239 18.89 -10.00 18.80
C LEU A 239 18.95 -9.06 17.59
N ALA A 240 19.91 -8.16 17.52
CA ALA A 240 20.05 -7.24 16.39
C ALA A 240 20.27 -8.00 15.07
N ILE A 241 21.02 -9.10 15.07
CA ILE A 241 21.22 -9.98 13.90
C ILE A 241 19.93 -10.72 13.55
N GLY A 242 19.28 -11.33 14.54
CA GLY A 242 18.02 -12.07 14.34
C GLY A 242 16.92 -11.17 13.75
N VAL A 243 16.71 -10.00 14.36
CA VAL A 243 15.72 -9.02 13.88
C VAL A 243 16.10 -8.46 12.50
N ASN A 244 17.39 -8.21 12.22
CA ASN A 244 17.82 -7.76 10.88
C ASN A 244 17.38 -8.75 9.80
N LEU A 245 17.59 -10.04 10.04
CA LEU A 245 17.23 -11.10 9.11
C LEU A 245 15.71 -11.18 8.92
N LEU A 246 14.94 -11.15 10.02
CA LEU A 246 13.48 -11.19 9.99
C LEU A 246 12.88 -10.01 9.22
N VAL A 247 13.35 -8.80 9.48
CA VAL A 247 12.88 -7.59 8.78
C VAL A 247 13.21 -7.68 7.29
N ARG A 248 14.43 -8.12 6.91
CA ARG A 248 14.83 -8.24 5.50
C ARG A 248 13.95 -9.22 4.73
N VAL A 249 13.76 -10.43 5.26
CA VAL A 249 12.98 -11.46 4.56
C VAL A 249 11.49 -11.16 4.58
N GLY A 250 10.98 -10.59 5.67
CA GLY A 250 9.58 -10.21 5.83
C GLY A 250 9.15 -9.12 4.85
N MET A 251 9.95 -8.06 4.72
CA MET A 251 9.68 -6.95 3.79
C MET A 251 9.61 -7.42 2.33
N VAL A 252 10.51 -8.31 1.91
CA VAL A 252 10.53 -8.84 0.54
C VAL A 252 9.35 -9.80 0.32
N LYS A 253 9.01 -10.63 1.31
CA LYS A 253 7.85 -11.51 1.22
C LYS A 253 6.54 -10.72 1.12
N SER A 254 6.41 -9.67 1.94
CA SER A 254 5.28 -8.75 1.97
C SER A 254 5.07 -8.06 0.61
N SER A 255 6.13 -7.63 -0.08
CA SER A 255 5.97 -6.97 -1.39
C SER A 255 5.37 -7.90 -2.46
N TYR A 256 5.69 -9.19 -2.43
CA TYR A 256 5.03 -10.17 -3.30
C TYR A 256 3.55 -10.34 -2.95
N ASP A 257 3.22 -10.43 -1.66
CA ASP A 257 1.84 -10.59 -1.19
C ASP A 257 0.99 -9.33 -1.49
N THR A 258 1.59 -8.14 -1.42
CA THR A 258 0.95 -6.88 -1.82
C THR A 258 0.56 -6.88 -3.30
N LEU A 259 1.48 -7.29 -4.19
CA LEU A 259 1.22 -7.32 -5.63
C LEU A 259 0.23 -8.42 -6.05
N LEU A 260 0.27 -9.56 -5.37
CA LEU A 260 -0.69 -10.66 -5.59
C LEU A 260 -2.03 -10.43 -4.87
N GLN A 261 -2.12 -9.43 -3.99
CA GLN A 261 -3.27 -9.16 -3.13
C GLN A 261 -3.67 -10.40 -2.30
N GLU A 262 -2.67 -11.05 -1.69
CA GLU A 262 -2.82 -12.24 -0.85
C GLU A 262 -2.59 -11.90 0.64
N GLY A 263 -3.08 -12.77 1.53
CA GLY A 263 -3.02 -12.53 2.98
C GLY A 263 -3.69 -11.20 3.34
N GLU A 264 -3.02 -10.39 4.17
CA GLU A 264 -3.52 -9.08 4.64
C GLU A 264 -3.77 -8.02 3.54
N TYR A 265 -3.36 -8.29 2.30
CA TYR A 265 -3.48 -7.38 1.17
C TYR A 265 -4.62 -7.73 0.23
N THR A 266 -5.48 -8.67 0.61
CA THR A 266 -6.68 -9.02 -0.16
C THR A 266 -7.57 -7.79 -0.37
N LYS A 267 -8.30 -7.76 -1.50
CA LYS A 267 -9.25 -6.67 -1.81
C LYS A 267 -10.24 -6.44 -0.67
N GLU A 268 -10.74 -7.53 -0.09
CA GLU A 268 -11.69 -7.49 1.04
C GLU A 268 -11.06 -6.86 2.29
N GLU A 269 -9.83 -7.23 2.65
CA GLU A 269 -9.17 -6.68 3.84
C GLU A 269 -8.71 -5.24 3.65
N LYS A 270 -8.31 -4.82 2.44
CA LYS A 270 -8.04 -3.41 2.13
C LYS A 270 -9.30 -2.55 2.28
N LEU A 271 -10.44 -3.03 1.76
CA LEU A 271 -11.74 -2.36 1.94
C LEU A 271 -12.16 -2.32 3.41
N PHE A 272 -11.95 -3.41 4.15
CA PHE A 272 -12.20 -3.48 5.59
C PHE A 272 -11.34 -2.49 6.37
N LYS A 273 -10.01 -2.43 6.13
CA LYS A 273 -9.08 -1.48 6.75
C LYS A 273 -9.50 -0.04 6.45
N LYS A 274 -9.76 0.30 5.18
CA LYS A 274 -10.19 1.66 4.77
C LYS A 274 -11.45 2.14 5.51
N LYS A 275 -12.47 1.28 5.65
CA LYS A 275 -13.70 1.63 6.40
C LYS A 275 -13.46 1.66 7.91
N THR A 276 -12.63 0.76 8.41
CA THR A 276 -12.32 0.64 9.83
C THR A 276 -11.48 1.82 10.33
N ASP A 277 -10.51 2.30 9.56
CA ASP A 277 -9.62 3.39 9.99
C ASP A 277 -10.40 4.68 10.31
N THR A 278 -11.39 5.01 9.47
CA THR A 278 -12.26 6.16 9.71
C THR A 278 -13.11 5.95 10.96
N PHE A 279 -13.66 4.75 11.16
CA PHE A 279 -14.48 4.41 12.32
C PHE A 279 -13.66 4.40 13.62
N SER A 280 -12.46 3.83 13.58
CA SER A 280 -11.53 3.70 14.71
C SER A 280 -11.15 5.07 15.26
N GLY A 281 -10.81 6.03 14.39
CA GLY A 281 -10.50 7.39 14.81
C GLY A 281 -11.66 8.04 15.58
N VAL A 282 -12.88 7.93 15.07
CA VAL A 282 -14.08 8.46 15.74
C VAL A 282 -14.34 7.76 17.07
N TYR A 283 -14.19 6.43 17.10
CA TYR A 283 -14.42 5.61 18.29
C TYR A 283 -13.48 5.99 19.45
N TRP A 284 -12.19 6.13 19.19
CA TRP A 284 -11.20 6.47 20.22
C TRP A 284 -11.34 7.92 20.70
N CYS A 285 -11.65 8.85 19.79
CA CYS A 285 -11.96 10.23 20.17
C CYS A 285 -13.20 10.30 21.07
N LEU A 286 -14.27 9.57 20.74
CA LEU A 286 -15.49 9.52 21.55
C LEU A 286 -15.23 8.86 22.91
N THR A 287 -14.49 7.75 22.94
CA THR A 287 -14.10 7.06 24.17
C THR A 287 -13.34 7.99 25.10
N THR A 288 -12.38 8.73 24.55
CA THR A 288 -11.60 9.73 25.31
C THR A 288 -12.49 10.85 25.83
N ALA A 289 -13.44 11.35 25.02
CA ALA A 289 -14.38 12.38 25.45
C ALA A 289 -15.30 11.88 26.58
N ILE A 290 -15.81 10.65 26.50
CA ILE A 290 -16.62 10.02 27.56
C ILE A 290 -15.81 9.86 28.83
N TYR A 291 -14.58 9.36 28.73
CA TYR A 291 -13.66 9.21 29.86
C TYR A 291 -13.40 10.54 30.55
N LEU A 292 -13.08 11.59 29.78
CA LEU A 292 -12.81 12.91 30.34
C LEU A 292 -14.07 13.53 30.95
N ALA A 293 -15.23 13.47 30.27
CA ALA A 293 -16.49 14.01 30.79
C ALA A 293 -16.88 13.35 32.12
N TRP A 294 -16.77 12.02 32.22
CA TRP A 294 -17.04 11.29 33.46
C TRP A 294 -16.00 11.64 34.53
N SER A 295 -14.71 11.62 34.19
CA SER A 295 -13.62 11.88 35.15
C SER A 295 -13.69 13.29 35.73
N PHE A 296 -13.97 14.31 34.92
CA PHE A 296 -14.14 15.68 35.41
C PHE A 296 -15.44 15.89 36.20
N TRP A 297 -16.52 15.20 35.84
CA TRP A 297 -17.78 15.30 36.57
C TRP A 297 -17.71 14.67 37.97
N THR A 298 -17.05 13.52 38.08
CA THR A 298 -17.00 12.73 39.33
C THR A 298 -15.75 12.99 40.16
N MET A 299 -14.67 13.51 39.56
CA MET A 299 -13.34 13.63 40.16
C MET A 299 -12.77 12.31 40.71
N SER A 300 -13.34 11.16 40.30
CA SER A 300 -12.99 9.81 40.78
C SER A 300 -12.15 9.05 39.75
N TRP A 301 -10.94 9.54 39.50
CA TRP A 301 -10.00 9.02 38.51
C TRP A 301 -9.58 7.56 38.77
N ASP A 302 -9.72 7.11 40.01
CA ASP A 302 -9.47 5.75 40.49
C ASP A 302 -10.50 4.72 39.97
N ILE A 303 -11.69 5.15 39.55
CA ILE A 303 -12.75 4.28 39.02
C ILE A 303 -12.94 4.50 37.52
N THR A 304 -12.83 5.73 37.04
CA THR A 304 -13.14 6.08 35.63
C THR A 304 -12.19 5.42 34.62
N TRP A 305 -11.03 4.90 35.04
CA TRP A 305 -10.13 4.14 34.17
C TRP A 305 -10.78 2.89 33.57
N ILE A 306 -11.85 2.35 34.18
CA ILE A 306 -12.59 1.17 33.68
C ILE A 306 -13.16 1.37 32.28
N VAL A 307 -13.32 2.63 31.84
CA VAL A 307 -13.73 2.97 30.47
C VAL A 307 -12.76 2.38 29.43
N TRP A 308 -11.46 2.31 29.72
CA TRP A 308 -10.46 1.82 28.77
C TRP A 308 -10.57 0.31 28.48
N PRO A 309 -10.60 -0.59 29.49
CA PRO A 309 -10.86 -2.02 29.25
C PRO A 309 -12.19 -2.28 28.54
N VAL A 310 -13.27 -1.59 28.97
CA VAL A 310 -14.60 -1.74 28.37
C VAL A 310 -14.59 -1.30 26.90
N ALA A 311 -13.94 -0.18 26.60
CA ALA A 311 -13.78 0.30 25.24
C ALA A 311 -12.96 -0.68 24.38
N GLY A 312 -11.87 -1.25 24.91
CA GLY A 312 -11.10 -2.26 24.19
C GLY A 312 -11.93 -3.48 23.76
N VAL A 313 -12.75 -4.01 24.67
CA VAL A 313 -13.63 -5.16 24.38
C VAL A 313 -14.74 -4.78 23.39
N LEU A 314 -15.39 -3.63 23.59
CA LEU A 314 -16.43 -3.13 22.69
C LEU A 314 -15.89 -2.87 21.28
N PHE A 315 -14.69 -2.33 21.17
CA PHE A 315 -14.03 -2.08 19.89
C PHE A 315 -13.80 -3.39 19.12
N ALA A 316 -13.27 -4.43 19.78
CA ALA A 316 -13.09 -5.74 19.17
C ALA A 316 -14.42 -6.36 18.69
N ALA A 317 -15.48 -6.24 19.50
CA ALA A 317 -16.82 -6.71 19.11
C ALA A 317 -17.36 -5.95 17.90
N LEU A 318 -17.23 -4.61 17.88
CA LEU A 318 -17.66 -3.76 16.77
C LEU A 318 -16.93 -4.09 15.47
N LEU A 319 -15.61 -4.29 15.54
CA LEU A 319 -14.81 -4.73 14.38
C LEU A 319 -15.29 -6.08 13.83
N GLY A 320 -15.62 -7.03 14.70
CA GLY A 320 -16.17 -8.33 14.31
C GLY A 320 -17.49 -8.18 13.55
N VAL A 321 -18.39 -7.31 14.02
CA VAL A 321 -19.67 -7.03 13.35
C VAL A 321 -19.44 -6.36 11.99
N VAL A 322 -18.59 -5.35 11.92
CA VAL A 322 -18.26 -4.67 10.66
C VAL A 322 -17.69 -5.65 9.63
N LYS A 323 -16.81 -6.58 10.06
CA LYS A 323 -16.25 -7.61 9.20
C LYS A 323 -17.33 -8.54 8.66
N MET A 324 -18.27 -8.96 9.51
CA MET A 324 -19.38 -9.84 9.13
C MET A 324 -20.34 -9.15 8.14
N VAL A 325 -20.66 -7.88 8.35
CA VAL A 325 -21.52 -7.09 7.45
C VAL A 325 -20.88 -6.91 6.07
N LEU A 326 -19.58 -6.62 6.02
CA LEU A 326 -18.86 -6.45 4.75
C LEU A 326 -18.75 -7.75 3.96
N LYS A 327 -18.55 -8.88 4.65
CA LYS A 327 -18.53 -10.21 4.01
C LYS A 327 -19.88 -10.59 3.40
N ASN A 328 -21.00 -10.28 4.07
CA ASN A 328 -22.33 -10.55 3.51
C ASN A 328 -22.67 -9.63 2.32
N GLY A 329 -22.11 -8.41 2.29
CA GLY A 329 -22.28 -7.48 1.17
C GLY A 329 -21.59 -7.94 -0.12
N SER A 330 -20.40 -8.54 -0.03
CA SER A 330 -19.66 -9.04 -1.20
C SER A 330 -20.29 -10.30 -1.81
N GLU A 331 -20.88 -11.19 -0.99
CA GLU A 331 -21.60 -12.37 -1.49
C GLU A 331 -22.84 -11.98 -2.31
N THR A 332 -23.51 -10.87 -1.99
CA THR A 332 -24.73 -10.45 -2.69
C THR A 332 -24.44 -9.86 -4.09
N GLN A 333 -23.24 -9.31 -4.31
CA GLN A 333 -22.82 -8.77 -5.62
C GLN A 333 -22.36 -9.84 -6.62
N HIS A 334 -22.08 -11.07 -6.17
CA HIS A 334 -21.71 -12.18 -7.06
C HIS A 334 -22.91 -12.90 -7.70
N TYR A 335 -24.14 -12.54 -7.32
CA TYR A 335 -25.40 -13.13 -7.81
C TYR A 335 -26.27 -12.19 -8.64
N ILE A 336 -25.77 -11.01 -9.03
CA ILE A 336 -26.43 -10.05 -9.93
C ILE A 336 -25.56 -9.87 -11.17
#